data_AF-A0A3A9YTP4-F1
#
_entry.id   AF-A0A3A9YTP4-F1
#
_cell.length_a   1.000
_cell.length_b   1.000
_cell.length_c   1.000
_cell.angle_alpha   90.00
_cell.angle_beta   90.00
_cell.angle_gamma   90.00
#
_symmetry.space_group_name_H-M   'P 1'
#
loop_
_entity.id
_entity.type
_entity.pdbx_description
1 polymer ?
#
loop_
_entity_poly.entity_id
_entity_poly.type
_entity_poly.pdbx_seq_one_letter_code
_entity_poly.pdbx_strand_id
1 'polypeptide(L)'
;MVTRGTTNPNRLRRVDNWIVETCGDALRAAADPLVVDLGYGATPVTAVELRARLAANVRADVRVAGLEIDPVRVAAAQPAADPPGLTFLRGGFELAGLRPALVRAFNVLRQYDEGEVADAWRTMTAGLAPGGLLVEGTCDELGRLGAWVLLDDTGPRTLTLAAKLTTLSSPGQLAERLPKALIHHNVPGERVHDLLRALDDGWNAAAGYAPFGPRQRWLRTVTTVREAGWPVLDGPRRWRHGELTVPWHTVHPT
;
A
#
# COMPACT_ATOMS: atom_id res chain seq x y z
N MET A 1 -29.90 -6.34 -2.76
CA MET A 1 -29.21 -6.27 -4.06
C MET A 1 -27.80 -5.77 -3.80
N VAL A 2 -26.84 -6.69 -3.69
CA VAL A 2 -25.43 -6.39 -3.36
C VAL A 2 -24.65 -6.37 -4.67
N THR A 3 -24.25 -5.19 -5.14
CA THR A 3 -23.24 -5.05 -6.19
C THR A 3 -21.91 -5.49 -5.61
N ARG A 4 -21.60 -6.80 -5.67
CA ARG A 4 -20.28 -7.34 -5.34
C ARG A 4 -19.29 -6.75 -6.33
N GLY A 5 -18.49 -5.78 -5.87
CA GLY A 5 -17.40 -5.20 -6.64
C GLY A 5 -16.45 -6.30 -7.10
N THR A 6 -16.35 -6.49 -8.41
CA THR A 6 -15.29 -7.30 -9.01
C THR A 6 -13.96 -6.57 -8.76
N THR A 7 -12.98 -7.25 -8.17
CA THR A 7 -11.64 -6.69 -8.05
C THR A 7 -11.06 -6.53 -9.45
N ASN A 8 -10.90 -5.29 -9.91
CA ASN A 8 -10.38 -5.01 -11.24
C ASN A 8 -8.94 -5.54 -11.38
N PRO A 9 -8.58 -6.16 -12.52
CA PRO A 9 -7.19 -6.50 -12.80
C PRO A 9 -6.27 -5.29 -12.62
N ASN A 10 -5.07 -5.52 -12.08
CA ASN A 10 -4.05 -4.51 -11.80
C ASN A 10 -4.49 -3.37 -10.86
N ARG A 11 -5.56 -3.56 -10.06
CA ARG A 11 -5.98 -2.58 -9.04
C ARG A 11 -4.84 -2.25 -8.06
N LEU A 12 -4.06 -3.26 -7.64
CA LEU A 12 -2.95 -3.08 -6.69
C LEU A 12 -1.59 -2.86 -7.35
N ARG A 13 -1.52 -2.72 -8.67
CA ARG A 13 -0.26 -2.63 -9.43
C ARG A 13 0.71 -1.55 -8.90
N ARG A 14 0.20 -0.43 -8.39
CA ARG A 14 1.05 0.65 -7.83
C ARG A 14 1.79 0.20 -6.59
N VAL A 15 1.07 -0.33 -5.60
CA VAL A 15 1.71 -0.84 -4.39
C VAL A 15 2.57 -2.06 -4.71
N ASP A 16 2.19 -2.91 -5.67
CA ASP A 16 3.01 -4.08 -5.98
C ASP A 16 4.34 -3.71 -6.63
N ASN A 17 4.34 -2.71 -7.52
CA ASN A 17 5.59 -2.15 -8.06
C ASN A 17 6.40 -1.47 -6.96
N TRP A 18 5.74 -0.75 -6.05
CA TRP A 18 6.39 -0.13 -4.90
C TRP A 18 7.01 -1.18 -3.97
N ILE A 19 6.35 -2.32 -3.75
CA ILE A 19 6.85 -3.46 -2.96
C ILE A 19 8.11 -4.05 -3.61
N VAL A 20 8.09 -4.28 -4.93
CA VAL A 20 9.26 -4.79 -5.66
C VAL A 20 10.49 -3.91 -5.42
N GLU A 21 10.31 -2.60 -5.54
CA GLU A 21 11.42 -1.64 -5.42
C GLU A 21 11.83 -1.37 -3.98
N THR A 22 10.88 -1.33 -3.04
CA THR A 22 11.11 -0.85 -1.66
C THR A 22 11.30 -1.99 -0.66
N CYS A 23 10.61 -3.11 -0.85
CA CYS A 23 10.68 -4.30 0.00
C CYS A 23 11.48 -5.44 -0.66
N GLY A 24 11.93 -5.27 -1.90
CA GLY A 24 12.62 -6.31 -2.67
C GLY A 24 13.89 -6.83 -2.00
N ASP A 25 14.68 -5.95 -1.39
CA ASP A 25 15.91 -6.33 -0.69
C ASP A 25 15.61 -7.25 0.51
N ALA A 26 14.60 -6.92 1.32
CA ALA A 26 14.17 -7.74 2.44
C ALA A 26 13.69 -9.13 1.98
N LEU A 27 12.92 -9.20 0.89
CA LEU A 27 12.46 -10.46 0.30
C LEU A 27 13.60 -11.29 -0.32
N ARG A 28 14.60 -10.66 -0.93
CA ARG A 28 15.79 -11.35 -1.45
C ARG A 28 16.67 -11.89 -0.33
N ALA A 29 16.75 -11.19 0.79
CA ALA A 29 17.51 -11.61 1.97
C ALA A 29 16.79 -12.66 2.84
N ALA A 30 15.46 -12.76 2.74
CA ALA A 30 14.67 -13.69 3.54
C ALA A 30 15.07 -15.15 3.31
N ALA A 31 15.36 -15.88 4.40
CA ALA A 31 15.60 -17.32 4.34
C ALA A 31 14.37 -18.08 3.80
N ASP A 32 13.18 -17.62 4.19
CA ASP A 32 11.91 -18.09 3.66
C ASP A 32 11.11 -16.92 3.02
N PRO A 33 10.96 -16.86 1.68
CA PRO A 33 10.26 -15.78 0.98
C PRO A 33 8.74 -15.94 0.94
N LEU A 34 8.15 -16.31 2.06
CA LEU A 34 6.72 -16.38 2.16
C LEU A 34 6.15 -14.95 2.22
N VAL A 35 5.22 -14.66 1.33
CA VAL A 35 4.46 -13.42 1.29
C VAL A 35 2.99 -13.74 1.51
N VAL A 36 2.31 -12.94 2.31
CA VAL A 36 0.87 -13.04 2.54
C VAL A 36 0.15 -11.88 1.84
N ASP A 37 -0.87 -12.20 1.04
CA ASP A 37 -1.88 -11.25 0.60
C ASP A 37 -3.11 -11.40 1.50
N LEU A 38 -3.26 -10.50 2.47
CA LEU A 38 -4.34 -10.55 3.44
C LEU A 38 -5.58 -9.83 2.91
N GLY A 39 -6.70 -10.54 2.83
CA GLY A 39 -7.98 -10.00 2.39
C GLY A 39 -8.03 -9.75 0.89
N TYR A 40 -7.70 -10.77 0.08
CA TYR A 40 -7.67 -10.64 -1.40
C TYR A 40 -9.05 -10.33 -2.02
N GLY A 41 -10.14 -10.48 -1.26
CA GLY A 41 -11.48 -10.06 -1.62
C GLY A 41 -12.24 -11.08 -2.47
N ALA A 42 -13.15 -10.59 -3.33
CA ALA A 42 -14.09 -11.47 -4.04
C ALA A 42 -13.45 -12.41 -5.06
N THR A 43 -12.27 -12.07 -5.58
CA THR A 43 -11.53 -12.88 -6.56
C THR A 43 -10.05 -12.94 -6.17
N PRO A 44 -9.34 -14.04 -6.50
CA PRO A 44 -7.93 -14.22 -6.11
C PRO A 44 -6.94 -13.37 -6.92
N VAL A 45 -7.42 -12.48 -7.80
CA VAL A 45 -6.59 -11.84 -8.83
C VAL A 45 -5.44 -11.03 -8.23
N THR A 46 -5.64 -10.40 -7.07
CA THR A 46 -4.60 -9.60 -6.41
C THR A 46 -3.44 -10.45 -5.93
N ALA A 47 -3.70 -11.66 -5.42
CA ALA A 47 -2.67 -12.60 -4.96
C ALA A 47 -1.92 -13.20 -6.17
N VAL A 48 -2.63 -13.53 -7.24
CA VAL A 48 -2.04 -14.01 -8.51
C VAL A 48 -1.09 -12.95 -9.10
N GLU A 49 -1.55 -11.70 -9.22
CA GLU A 49 -0.75 -10.61 -9.78
C GLU A 49 0.47 -10.27 -8.91
N LEU A 50 0.31 -10.29 -7.58
CA LEU A 50 1.43 -10.10 -6.65
C LEU A 50 2.47 -11.21 -6.85
N ARG A 51 2.05 -12.47 -6.90
CA ARG A 51 2.94 -13.61 -7.08
C ARG A 51 3.72 -13.53 -8.39
N ALA A 52 3.03 -13.26 -9.49
CA ALA A 52 3.66 -13.14 -10.80
C ALA A 52 4.72 -12.03 -10.81
N ARG A 53 4.39 -10.87 -10.22
CA ARG A 53 5.29 -9.72 -10.19
C ARG A 53 6.51 -9.92 -9.32
N LEU A 54 6.34 -10.52 -8.13
CA LEU A 54 7.46 -10.81 -7.23
C LEU A 54 8.41 -11.87 -7.82
N ALA A 55 7.90 -12.91 -8.48
CA ALA A 55 8.79 -13.88 -9.13
C ALA A 55 9.62 -13.30 -10.26
N ALA A 56 9.00 -12.45 -11.08
CA ALA A 56 9.68 -11.87 -12.22
C ALA A 56 10.77 -10.85 -11.83
N ASN A 57 10.61 -10.16 -10.69
CA ASN A 57 11.45 -8.98 -10.37
C ASN A 57 12.22 -9.08 -9.04
N VAL A 58 11.90 -10.05 -8.18
CA VAL A 58 12.51 -10.15 -6.84
C VAL A 58 13.21 -11.50 -6.68
N ARG A 59 12.46 -12.60 -6.69
CA ARG A 59 13.00 -13.97 -6.59
C ARG A 59 12.02 -15.00 -7.12
N ALA A 60 12.51 -15.91 -7.97
CA ALA A 60 11.67 -16.88 -8.69
C ALA A 60 10.92 -17.86 -7.78
N ASP A 61 11.48 -18.18 -6.62
CA ASP A 61 10.97 -19.13 -5.62
C ASP A 61 10.09 -18.48 -4.54
N VAL A 62 9.71 -17.20 -4.70
CA VAL A 62 8.76 -16.55 -3.78
C VAL A 62 7.46 -17.38 -3.69
N ARG A 63 6.90 -17.47 -2.48
CA ARG A 63 5.62 -18.13 -2.25
C ARG A 63 4.61 -17.07 -1.79
N VAL A 64 3.41 -17.10 -2.36
CA VAL A 64 2.32 -16.22 -1.93
C VAL A 64 1.19 -17.06 -1.35
N ALA A 65 0.76 -16.71 -0.15
CA ALA A 65 -0.47 -17.21 0.45
C ALA A 65 -1.53 -16.11 0.44
N GLY A 66 -2.61 -16.32 -0.31
CA GLY A 66 -3.81 -15.48 -0.22
C GLY A 66 -4.63 -15.90 0.99
N LEU A 67 -4.83 -14.99 1.94
CA LEU A 67 -5.66 -15.22 3.12
C LEU A 67 -7.00 -14.50 3.00
N GLU A 68 -8.09 -15.20 3.33
CA GLU A 68 -9.43 -14.64 3.39
C GLU A 68 -10.25 -15.31 4.51
N ILE A 69 -11.10 -14.53 5.19
CA ILE A 69 -11.91 -15.02 6.33
C ILE A 69 -13.13 -15.83 5.87
N ASP A 70 -13.66 -15.53 4.69
CA ASP A 70 -14.84 -16.17 4.11
C ASP A 70 -14.46 -17.51 3.44
N PRO A 71 -14.90 -18.66 3.97
CA PRO A 71 -14.55 -19.96 3.42
C PRO A 71 -15.08 -20.17 1.99
N VAL A 72 -16.18 -19.50 1.60
CA VAL A 72 -16.71 -19.58 0.23
C VAL A 72 -15.77 -18.91 -0.75
N ARG A 73 -15.16 -17.78 -0.37
CA ARG A 73 -14.15 -17.09 -1.20
C ARG A 73 -12.85 -17.87 -1.26
N VAL A 74 -12.45 -18.55 -0.18
CA VAL A 74 -11.30 -19.47 -0.19
C VAL A 74 -11.52 -20.62 -1.15
N ALA A 75 -12.68 -21.30 -1.07
CA ALA A 75 -13.02 -22.38 -2.00
C ALA A 75 -13.07 -21.89 -3.46
N ALA A 76 -13.64 -20.70 -3.70
CA ALA A 76 -13.71 -20.12 -5.04
C ALA A 76 -12.34 -19.69 -5.61
N ALA A 77 -11.35 -19.43 -4.75
CA ALA A 77 -9.99 -19.09 -5.15
C ALA A 77 -9.13 -20.31 -5.53
N GLN A 78 -9.48 -21.49 -5.01
CA GLN A 78 -8.69 -22.71 -5.18
C GLN A 78 -8.34 -23.07 -6.63
N PRO A 79 -9.20 -22.88 -7.65
CA PRO A 79 -8.83 -23.13 -9.05
C PRO A 79 -7.67 -22.27 -9.59
N ALA A 80 -7.37 -21.14 -8.94
CA ALA A 80 -6.24 -20.28 -9.27
C ALA A 80 -4.94 -20.63 -8.51
N ALA A 81 -4.98 -21.62 -7.61
CA ALA A 81 -3.80 -22.04 -6.86
C ALA A 81 -2.76 -22.72 -7.78
N ASP A 82 -1.49 -22.49 -7.47
CA ASP A 82 -0.34 -23.13 -8.15
C ASP A 82 0.73 -23.46 -7.11
N PRO A 83 0.51 -24.50 -6.27
CA PRO A 83 1.43 -24.83 -5.20
C PRO A 83 2.79 -25.33 -5.74
N PRO A 84 3.92 -24.99 -5.08
CA PRO A 84 4.00 -24.25 -3.82
C PRO A 84 4.01 -22.72 -3.99
N GLY A 85 3.98 -22.20 -5.23
CA GLY A 85 4.14 -20.79 -5.54
C GLY A 85 2.97 -19.91 -5.12
N LEU A 86 1.74 -20.41 -5.21
CA LEU A 86 0.51 -19.72 -4.83
C LEU A 86 -0.46 -20.66 -4.13
N THR A 87 -0.88 -20.29 -2.92
CA THR A 87 -1.86 -21.04 -2.12
C THR A 87 -2.96 -20.11 -1.60
N PHE A 88 -4.12 -20.67 -1.25
CA PHE A 88 -5.22 -19.94 -0.63
C PHE A 88 -5.64 -20.63 0.65
N LEU A 89 -5.70 -19.89 1.74
CA LEU A 89 -6.00 -20.43 3.06
C LEU A 89 -7.02 -19.53 3.76
N ARG A 90 -7.78 -20.14 4.66
CA ARG A 90 -8.61 -19.37 5.58
C ARG A 90 -7.73 -18.76 6.66
N GLY A 91 -7.84 -17.45 6.87
CA GLY A 91 -7.10 -16.75 7.91
C GLY A 91 -7.37 -15.24 7.93
N GLY A 92 -7.03 -14.62 9.04
CA GLY A 92 -7.12 -13.18 9.30
C GLY A 92 -5.77 -12.60 9.76
N PHE A 93 -5.82 -11.69 10.75
CA PHE A 93 -4.64 -11.00 11.27
C PHE A 93 -3.62 -11.93 11.94
N GLU A 94 -4.04 -13.10 12.39
CA GLU A 94 -3.20 -14.19 12.90
C GLU A 94 -2.41 -14.92 11.81
N LEU A 95 -2.58 -14.51 10.55
CA LEU A 95 -1.85 -15.01 9.38
C LEU A 95 -1.96 -16.53 9.17
N ALA A 96 -3.03 -17.15 9.67
CA ALA A 96 -3.19 -18.61 9.70
C ALA A 96 -2.00 -19.36 10.36
N GLY A 97 -1.31 -18.71 11.29
CA GLY A 97 -0.10 -19.24 11.95
C GLY A 97 1.16 -19.23 11.07
N LEU A 98 1.09 -18.67 9.87
CA LEU A 98 2.26 -18.49 8.99
C LEU A 98 3.23 -17.45 9.56
N ARG A 99 4.48 -17.52 9.11
CA ARG A 99 5.56 -16.58 9.45
C ARG A 99 6.14 -15.92 8.19
N PRO A 100 5.41 -15.01 7.52
CA PRO A 100 5.86 -14.44 6.26
C PRO A 100 6.95 -13.37 6.43
N ALA A 101 7.78 -13.22 5.40
CA ALA A 101 8.72 -12.11 5.27
C ALA A 101 8.04 -10.80 4.82
N LEU A 102 6.84 -10.88 4.24
CA LEU A 102 6.04 -9.71 3.86
C LEU A 102 4.54 -10.00 3.97
N VAL A 103 3.78 -9.06 4.53
CA VAL A 103 2.32 -9.04 4.47
C VAL A 103 1.87 -7.82 3.67
N ARG A 104 0.99 -8.00 2.68
CA ARG A 104 0.23 -6.92 2.04
C ARG A 104 -1.22 -7.00 2.53
N ALA A 105 -1.73 -5.92 3.13
CA ALA A 105 -3.10 -5.83 3.63
C ALA A 105 -3.79 -4.58 3.06
N PHE A 106 -4.46 -4.71 1.90
CA PHE A 106 -5.04 -3.57 1.19
C PHE A 106 -6.57 -3.52 1.25
N ASN A 107 -7.10 -2.39 1.70
CA ASN A 107 -8.51 -2.13 1.98
C ASN A 107 -9.13 -3.02 3.07
N VAL A 108 -8.30 -3.69 3.88
CA VAL A 108 -8.76 -4.60 4.95
C VAL A 108 -9.29 -3.81 6.15
N LEU A 109 -8.55 -2.79 6.61
CA LEU A 109 -8.88 -2.05 7.84
C LEU A 109 -9.89 -0.91 7.64
N ARG A 110 -10.42 -0.70 6.43
CA ARG A 110 -11.28 0.47 6.14
C ARG A 110 -12.57 0.52 6.96
N GLN A 111 -13.11 -0.65 7.31
CA GLN A 111 -14.38 -0.78 8.03
C GLN A 111 -14.21 -0.98 9.53
N TYR A 112 -12.96 -1.11 10.01
CA TYR A 112 -12.65 -1.23 11.43
C TYR A 112 -12.73 0.13 12.11
N ASP A 113 -12.92 0.13 13.43
CA ASP A 113 -12.78 1.31 14.25
C ASP A 113 -11.31 1.71 14.33
N GLU A 114 -11.07 3.01 14.50
CA GLU A 114 -9.70 3.54 14.52
C GLU A 114 -8.86 2.94 15.66
N GLY A 115 -9.47 2.75 16.83
CA GLY A 115 -8.82 2.12 17.98
C GLY A 115 -8.38 0.68 17.75
N GLU A 116 -8.98 -0.02 16.78
CA GLU A 116 -8.65 -1.42 16.47
C GLU A 116 -7.42 -1.54 15.54
N VAL A 117 -7.03 -0.46 14.86
CA VAL A 117 -5.94 -0.48 13.87
C VAL A 117 -4.61 -0.87 14.52
N ALA A 118 -4.32 -0.33 15.71
CA ALA A 118 -3.08 -0.62 16.43
C ALA A 118 -2.98 -2.09 16.87
N ASP A 119 -4.10 -2.69 17.30
CA ASP A 119 -4.15 -4.11 17.65
C ASP A 119 -4.01 -5.02 16.42
N ALA A 120 -4.66 -4.67 15.32
CA ALA A 120 -4.52 -5.39 14.05
C ALA A 120 -3.06 -5.36 13.55
N TRP A 121 -2.42 -4.19 13.59
CA TRP A 121 -1.00 -4.05 13.26
C TRP A 121 -0.12 -4.90 14.17
N ARG A 122 -0.28 -4.81 15.49
CA ARG A 122 0.49 -5.64 16.45
C ARG A 122 0.34 -7.13 16.18
N THR A 123 -0.89 -7.59 15.91
CA THR A 123 -1.16 -9.01 15.66
C THR A 123 -0.46 -9.49 14.40
N MET A 124 -0.56 -8.72 13.30
CA MET A 124 0.12 -9.07 12.05
C MET A 124 1.65 -8.99 12.18
N THR A 125 2.20 -7.94 12.81
CA THR A 125 3.65 -7.78 12.92
C THR A 125 4.29 -8.80 13.87
N ALA A 126 3.58 -9.23 14.92
CA ALA A 126 4.02 -10.34 15.78
C ALA A 126 4.12 -11.68 15.03
N GLY A 127 3.34 -11.85 13.97
CA GLY A 127 3.37 -13.02 13.09
C GLY A 127 4.49 -13.00 12.06
N LEU A 128 5.23 -11.91 11.87
CA LEU A 128 6.25 -11.82 10.81
C LEU A 128 7.47 -12.73 11.10
N ALA A 129 8.16 -13.13 10.04
CA ALA A 129 9.53 -13.65 10.14
C ALA A 129 10.48 -12.54 10.64
N PRO A 130 11.66 -12.87 11.20
CA PRO A 130 12.66 -11.86 11.56
C PRO A 130 12.99 -10.94 10.38
N GLY A 131 12.93 -9.62 10.58
CA GLY A 131 13.12 -8.62 9.53
C GLY A 131 11.97 -8.53 8.51
N GLY A 132 10.83 -9.18 8.80
CA GLY A 132 9.66 -9.13 7.94
C GLY A 132 8.96 -7.76 7.97
N LEU A 133 8.16 -7.51 6.95
CA LEU A 133 7.50 -6.22 6.73
C LEU A 133 5.97 -6.38 6.60
N LEU A 134 5.24 -5.35 7.00
CA LEU A 134 3.81 -5.21 6.74
C LEU A 134 3.56 -3.95 5.90
N VAL A 135 2.81 -4.09 4.81
CA VAL A 135 2.34 -3.00 3.97
C VAL A 135 0.82 -2.94 4.06
N GLU A 136 0.32 -2.03 4.89
CA GLU A 136 -1.12 -1.79 5.08
C GLU A 136 -1.53 -0.56 4.31
N GLY A 137 -2.67 -0.60 3.61
CA GLY A 137 -3.11 0.59 2.90
C GLY A 137 -4.47 0.51 2.28
N THR A 138 -4.82 1.58 1.56
CA THR A 138 -6.11 1.75 0.90
C THR A 138 -5.89 2.25 -0.53
N CYS A 139 -6.75 1.81 -1.45
CA CYS A 139 -6.81 2.35 -2.80
C CYS A 139 -8.25 2.41 -3.32
N ASP A 140 -8.48 3.28 -4.31
CA ASP A 140 -9.75 3.33 -5.03
C ASP A 140 -10.00 2.04 -5.83
N GLU A 141 -11.22 1.92 -6.36
CA GLU A 141 -11.73 0.75 -7.05
C GLU A 141 -10.95 0.46 -8.36
N LEU A 142 -10.35 1.50 -8.92
CA LEU A 142 -9.59 1.46 -10.17
C LEU A 142 -8.06 1.41 -9.96
N GLY A 143 -7.56 1.50 -8.71
CA GLY A 143 -6.12 1.53 -8.43
C GLY A 143 -5.42 2.81 -8.92
N ARG A 144 -6.16 3.89 -9.11
CA ARG A 144 -5.64 5.20 -9.52
C ARG A 144 -5.11 5.98 -8.33
N LEU A 145 -5.76 5.90 -7.18
CA LEU A 145 -5.37 6.61 -5.96
C LEU A 145 -5.13 5.60 -4.85
N GLY A 146 -4.09 5.81 -4.05
CA GLY A 146 -3.86 5.00 -2.87
C GLY A 146 -2.91 5.66 -1.88
N ALA A 147 -2.98 5.19 -0.64
CA ALA A 147 -2.01 5.50 0.38
C ALA A 147 -1.76 4.27 1.25
N TRP A 148 -0.52 4.08 1.70
CA TRP A 148 -0.14 2.93 2.50
C TRP A 148 0.98 3.25 3.49
N VAL A 149 0.97 2.51 4.58
CA VAL A 149 1.95 2.51 5.65
C VAL A 149 2.86 1.30 5.48
N LEU A 150 4.17 1.51 5.55
CA LEU A 150 5.14 0.43 5.76
C LEU A 150 5.38 0.29 7.27
N LEU A 151 5.29 -0.93 7.78
CA LEU A 151 5.58 -1.28 9.16
C LEU A 151 6.63 -2.40 9.21
N ASP A 152 7.41 -2.40 10.28
CA ASP A 152 8.25 -3.51 10.71
C ASP A 152 7.96 -3.86 12.18
N ASP A 153 8.82 -4.65 12.80
CA ASP A 153 8.72 -5.06 14.20
C ASP A 153 8.85 -3.89 15.20
N THR A 154 9.40 -2.75 14.78
CA THR A 154 9.48 -1.51 15.57
C THR A 154 8.26 -0.60 15.39
N GLY A 155 7.38 -0.91 14.44
CA GLY A 155 6.14 -0.20 14.18
C GLY A 155 6.13 0.54 12.83
N PRO A 156 5.26 1.54 12.67
CA PRO A 156 5.12 2.28 11.41
C PRO A 156 6.37 3.09 11.04
N ARG A 157 6.84 2.91 9.81
CA ARG A 157 8.08 3.51 9.29
C ARG A 157 7.84 4.66 8.34
N THR A 158 6.95 4.48 7.36
CA THR A 158 6.68 5.48 6.33
C THR A 158 5.22 5.49 5.91
N LEU A 159 4.72 6.66 5.51
CA LEU A 159 3.51 6.81 4.72
C LEU A 159 3.90 7.08 3.26
N THR A 160 3.31 6.35 2.32
CA THR A 160 3.41 6.63 0.88
C THR A 160 2.03 7.01 0.34
N LEU A 161 1.95 8.12 -0.38
CA LEU A 161 0.81 8.52 -1.20
C LEU A 161 1.12 8.21 -2.67
N ALA A 162 0.14 7.71 -3.41
CA ALA A 162 0.33 7.37 -4.82
C ALA A 162 -0.89 7.69 -5.71
N ALA A 163 -0.63 8.29 -6.87
CA ALA A 163 -1.66 8.70 -7.82
C ALA A 163 -1.35 8.33 -9.28
N LYS A 164 -2.40 8.02 -10.05
CA LYS A 164 -2.37 8.02 -11.52
C LYS A 164 -2.46 9.45 -12.00
N LEU A 165 -1.28 10.02 -12.27
CA LEU A 165 -1.12 11.44 -12.62
C LEU A 165 -1.96 11.90 -13.81
N THR A 166 -2.23 11.03 -14.80
CA THR A 166 -3.07 11.38 -15.95
C THR A 166 -4.55 11.58 -15.61
N THR A 167 -4.99 11.16 -14.43
CA THR A 167 -6.38 11.28 -13.95
C THR A 167 -6.46 12.06 -12.64
N LEU A 168 -5.35 12.64 -12.18
CA LEU A 168 -5.30 13.40 -10.93
C LEU A 168 -5.70 14.85 -11.23
N SER A 169 -6.76 15.34 -10.59
CA SER A 169 -7.16 16.75 -10.69
C SER A 169 -6.48 17.59 -9.61
N SER A 170 -6.46 17.08 -8.37
CA SER A 170 -5.76 17.68 -7.22
C SER A 170 -5.20 16.60 -6.29
N PRO A 171 -4.03 16.79 -5.68
CA PRO A 171 -3.53 15.90 -4.65
C PRO A 171 -4.46 15.67 -3.46
N GLY A 172 -5.31 16.65 -3.11
CA GLY A 172 -6.34 16.51 -2.07
C GLY A 172 -7.26 15.30 -2.23
N GLN A 173 -7.42 14.76 -3.45
CA GLN A 173 -8.17 13.51 -3.69
C GLN A 173 -7.58 12.29 -2.96
N LEU A 174 -6.29 12.34 -2.58
CA LEU A 174 -5.63 11.28 -1.82
C LEU A 174 -6.12 11.18 -0.37
N ALA A 175 -6.73 12.24 0.17
CA ALA A 175 -7.31 12.27 1.51
C ALA A 175 -8.27 11.09 1.75
N GLU A 176 -9.14 10.82 0.78
CA GLU A 176 -10.14 9.74 0.89
C GLU A 176 -9.54 8.33 0.88
N ARG A 177 -8.23 8.22 0.58
CA ARG A 177 -7.49 6.96 0.52
C ARG A 177 -6.46 6.84 1.62
N LEU A 178 -6.41 7.78 2.55
CA LEU A 178 -5.60 7.64 3.76
C LEU A 178 -5.97 6.34 4.50
N PRO A 179 -4.97 5.63 5.06
CA PRO A 179 -5.21 4.49 5.93
C PRO A 179 -6.11 4.85 7.11
N LYS A 180 -6.78 3.86 7.71
CA LYS A 180 -7.72 4.10 8.81
C LYS A 180 -7.07 4.84 9.98
N ALA A 181 -5.78 4.62 10.23
CA ALA A 181 -4.97 5.32 11.24
C ALA A 181 -4.81 6.84 11.01
N LEU A 182 -5.14 7.36 9.82
CA LEU A 182 -4.91 8.77 9.45
C LEU A 182 -6.14 9.48 8.89
N ILE A 183 -7.12 8.74 8.34
CA ILE A 183 -8.21 9.36 7.57
C ILE A 183 -9.07 10.33 8.39
N HIS A 184 -9.33 10.02 9.66
CA HIS A 184 -10.10 10.89 10.57
C HIS A 184 -9.28 12.04 11.13
N HIS A 185 -7.95 11.97 11.02
CA HIS A 185 -7.00 13.00 11.41
C HIS A 185 -6.68 13.97 10.28
N ASN A 186 -7.32 13.87 9.11
CA ASN A 186 -7.17 14.87 8.06
C ASN A 186 -8.00 16.13 8.36
N VAL A 187 -7.67 16.82 9.45
CA VAL A 187 -8.30 18.04 9.94
C VAL A 187 -7.24 19.11 10.29
N PRO A 188 -7.57 20.41 10.25
CA PRO A 188 -6.63 21.46 10.63
C PRO A 188 -6.01 21.24 12.01
N GLY A 189 -4.68 21.40 12.11
CA GLY A 189 -3.89 21.14 13.32
C GLY A 189 -3.18 19.79 13.33
N GLU A 190 -3.65 18.83 12.53
CA GLU A 190 -3.00 17.53 12.38
C GLU A 190 -1.95 17.52 11.27
N ARG A 191 -0.87 16.76 11.48
CA ARG A 191 0.28 16.77 10.57
C ARG A 191 -0.04 16.17 9.19
N VAL A 192 -0.90 15.15 9.13
CA VAL A 192 -1.33 14.57 7.84
C VAL A 192 -2.13 15.57 7.00
N HIS A 193 -2.91 16.42 7.65
CA HIS A 193 -3.63 17.51 6.99
C HIS A 193 -2.65 18.54 6.42
N ASP A 194 -1.64 18.94 7.20
CA ASP A 194 -0.61 19.87 6.74
C ASP A 194 0.20 19.32 5.57
N LEU A 195 0.48 18.01 5.54
CA LEU A 195 1.13 17.36 4.40
C LEU A 195 0.27 17.48 3.13
N LEU A 196 -1.02 17.13 3.21
CA LEU A 196 -1.92 17.20 2.07
C LEU A 196 -2.13 18.64 1.58
N ARG A 197 -2.22 19.60 2.51
CA ARG A 197 -2.28 21.03 2.18
C ARG A 197 -1.01 21.49 1.46
N ALA A 198 0.17 21.15 1.98
CA ALA A 198 1.43 21.48 1.32
C ALA A 198 1.52 20.88 -0.10
N LEU A 199 0.95 19.68 -0.29
CA LEU A 199 0.90 19.01 -1.58
C LEU A 199 -0.05 19.73 -2.57
N ASP A 200 -1.24 20.15 -2.13
CA ASP A 200 -2.16 20.95 -2.94
C ASP A 200 -1.56 22.33 -3.28
N ASP A 201 -0.95 23.01 -2.30
CA ASP A 201 -0.26 24.30 -2.51
C ASP A 201 0.87 24.15 -3.55
N GLY A 202 1.69 23.10 -3.43
CA GLY A 202 2.73 22.77 -4.41
C GLY A 202 2.18 22.46 -5.80
N TRP A 203 1.02 21.79 -5.90
CA TRP A 203 0.37 21.44 -7.16
C TRP A 203 -0.22 22.66 -7.87
N ASN A 204 -0.76 23.60 -7.09
CA ASN A 204 -1.25 24.88 -7.57
C ASN A 204 -0.10 25.77 -8.06
N ALA A 205 0.99 25.87 -7.30
CA ALA A 205 2.20 26.58 -7.72
C ALA A 205 2.83 25.96 -8.99
N ALA A 206 2.70 24.65 -9.18
CA ALA A 206 3.18 23.94 -10.36
C ALA A 206 2.23 24.03 -11.58
N ALA A 207 1.17 24.85 -11.56
CA ALA A 207 0.19 24.93 -12.66
C ALA A 207 0.84 25.24 -14.04
N GLY A 208 1.89 26.08 -14.07
CA GLY A 208 2.64 26.39 -15.28
C GLY A 208 3.37 25.20 -15.92
N TYR A 209 3.51 24.08 -15.20
CA TYR A 209 4.09 22.84 -15.72
C TYR A 209 3.08 21.92 -16.42
N ALA A 210 1.78 22.25 -16.40
CA ALA A 210 0.74 21.43 -17.03
C ALA A 210 0.99 21.15 -18.54
N PRO A 211 1.48 22.11 -19.36
CA PRO A 211 1.80 21.85 -20.77
C PRO A 211 2.90 20.80 -21.00
N PHE A 212 3.79 20.60 -20.02
CA PHE A 212 4.86 19.58 -20.08
C PHE A 212 4.38 18.20 -19.62
N GLY A 213 3.10 18.07 -19.29
CA GLY A 213 2.44 16.83 -18.91
C GLY A 213 2.39 16.58 -17.40
N PRO A 214 1.47 15.69 -16.97
CA PRO A 214 1.14 15.50 -15.56
C PRO A 214 2.31 14.97 -14.73
N ARG A 215 3.25 14.25 -15.35
CA ARG A 215 4.49 13.79 -14.70
C ARG A 215 5.39 14.95 -14.31
N GLN A 216 5.60 15.92 -15.21
CA GLN A 216 6.48 17.06 -14.91
C GLN A 216 5.85 17.97 -13.87
N ARG A 217 4.53 18.19 -13.96
CA ARG A 217 3.78 18.92 -12.92
C ARG A 217 3.92 18.25 -11.54
N TRP A 218 3.77 16.92 -11.48
CA TRP A 218 3.96 16.18 -10.22
C TRP A 218 5.39 16.26 -9.69
N LEU A 219 6.40 16.07 -10.53
CA LEU A 219 7.80 16.21 -10.11
C LEU A 219 8.08 17.59 -9.53
N ARG A 220 7.55 18.65 -10.15
CA ARG A 220 7.67 20.00 -9.60
C ARG A 220 6.95 20.13 -8.26
N THR A 221 5.73 19.59 -8.16
CA THR A 221 4.92 19.60 -6.94
C THR A 221 5.68 18.96 -5.77
N VAL A 222 6.19 17.74 -5.94
CA VAL A 222 6.95 17.03 -4.90
C VAL A 222 8.24 17.77 -4.55
N THR A 223 8.91 18.37 -5.54
CA THR A 223 10.11 19.20 -5.31
C THR A 223 9.77 20.41 -4.44
N THR A 224 8.68 21.13 -4.75
CA THR A 224 8.20 22.27 -3.95
C THR A 224 7.88 21.86 -2.51
N VAL A 225 7.21 20.72 -2.31
CA VAL A 225 6.91 20.20 -0.96
C VAL A 225 8.19 19.91 -0.17
N ARG A 226 9.20 19.33 -0.82
CA ARG A 226 10.52 19.09 -0.20
C ARG A 226 11.26 20.40 0.10
N GLU A 227 11.24 21.37 -0.81
CA GLU A 227 11.83 22.71 -0.62
C GLU A 227 11.16 23.47 0.54
N ALA A 228 9.88 23.20 0.79
CA ALA A 228 9.13 23.73 1.94
C ALA A 228 9.48 23.05 3.28
N GLY A 229 10.44 22.12 3.30
CA GLY A 229 10.97 21.51 4.52
C GLY A 229 10.38 20.16 4.89
N TRP A 230 9.45 19.61 4.11
CA TRP A 230 8.97 18.24 4.35
C TRP A 230 10.06 17.21 4.05
N PRO A 231 10.28 16.22 4.93
CA PRO A 231 11.28 15.17 4.73
C PRO A 231 10.80 14.12 3.73
N VAL A 232 10.56 14.53 2.48
CA VAL A 232 10.19 13.64 1.39
C VAL A 232 11.35 12.70 1.08
N LEU A 233 11.08 11.40 1.10
CA LEU A 233 12.04 10.34 0.81
C LEU A 233 12.20 10.12 -0.70
N ASP A 234 13.22 9.34 -1.05
CA ASP A 234 13.60 9.01 -2.44
C ASP A 234 13.97 10.25 -3.27
N GLY A 235 13.91 10.11 -4.60
CA GLY A 235 14.18 11.18 -5.54
C GLY A 235 13.32 11.07 -6.80
N PRO A 236 13.58 11.91 -7.82
CA PRO A 236 12.76 12.00 -9.04
C PRO A 236 12.51 10.68 -9.77
N ARG A 237 13.42 9.69 -9.62
CA ARG A 237 13.24 8.34 -10.17
C ARG A 237 12.02 7.61 -9.60
N ARG A 238 11.69 7.82 -8.32
CA ARG A 238 10.49 7.27 -7.67
C ARG A 238 9.30 8.20 -7.85
N TRP A 239 9.49 9.49 -7.59
CA TRP A 239 8.39 10.46 -7.63
C TRP A 239 7.67 10.49 -8.98
N ARG A 240 8.38 10.29 -10.10
CA ARG A 240 7.80 10.25 -11.45
C ARG A 240 6.70 9.18 -11.66
N HIS A 241 6.60 8.20 -10.76
CA HIS A 241 5.54 7.18 -10.76
C HIS A 241 4.22 7.68 -10.14
N GLY A 242 4.21 8.92 -9.65
CA GLY A 242 3.11 9.55 -8.94
C GLY A 242 3.14 9.26 -7.45
N GLU A 243 4.33 9.00 -6.90
CA GLU A 243 4.55 8.63 -5.50
C GLU A 243 5.12 9.81 -4.71
N LEU A 244 4.76 9.90 -3.43
CA LEU A 244 5.41 10.72 -2.41
C LEU A 244 5.46 9.91 -1.12
N THR A 245 6.64 9.75 -0.53
CA THR A 245 6.85 9.01 0.72
C THR A 245 7.43 9.93 1.78
N VAL A 246 6.93 9.85 3.00
CA VAL A 246 7.47 10.55 4.18
C VAL A 246 7.64 9.59 5.36
N PRO A 247 8.58 9.85 6.29
CA PRO A 247 8.68 9.12 7.55
C PRO A 247 7.38 9.19 8.35
N TRP A 248 6.97 8.09 8.97
CA TRP A 248 5.72 8.03 9.73
C TRP A 248 5.66 9.07 10.86
N HIS A 249 6.78 9.30 11.55
CA HIS A 249 6.83 10.26 12.65
C HIS A 249 6.47 11.70 12.25
N THR A 250 6.48 12.04 10.95
CA THR A 250 6.11 13.38 10.48
C THR A 250 4.61 13.51 10.19
N VAL A 251 3.85 12.41 10.26
CA VAL A 251 2.42 12.37 9.94
C VAL A 251 1.58 11.62 10.97
N HIS A 252 2.19 10.98 11.98
CA HIS A 252 1.44 10.32 13.04
C HIS A 252 0.49 11.32 13.74
N PRO A 253 -0.72 10.88 14.11
CA PRO A 253 -1.69 11.70 14.82
C PRO A 253 -1.09 12.28 16.11
N THR A 254 -1.45 13.52 16.44
CA THR A 254 -0.99 14.20 17.66
C THR A 254 -1.75 13.84 18.92
#